data_AF-A0A6L4WMQ4-F1
#
_entry.id   AF-A0A6L4WMQ4-F1
#
_cell.length_a   1.000
_cell.length_b   1.000
_cell.length_c   1.000
_cell.angle_alpha   90.00
_cell.angle_beta   90.00
_cell.angle_gamma   90.00
#
_symmetry.space_group_name_H-M   'P 1'
#
loop_
_entity.id
_entity.type
_entity.pdbx_description
1 polymer ?
#
loop_
_entity_poly.entity_id
_entity_poly.type
_entity_poly.pdbx_seq_one_letter_code
_entity_poly.pdbx_strand_id
1 'polypeptide(L)'
;MATQAKDIIGNEKMKLAADAGYYNPKEIKKCVDEDIDVYVPIPDKQKQHKDKGMFARDAFVYDEVKDCYICPNDKVLKRRKTIYEKNGIKRLMYFGTRS
;
A
#
# COMPACT_ATOMS: atom_id res chain seq x y z
N MET A 1 -9.21 17.61 4.63
CA MET A 1 -8.21 18.71 4.62
C MET A 1 -7.93 19.18 3.21
N ALA A 2 -7.48 18.32 2.29
CA ALA A 2 -7.28 18.71 0.88
C ALA A 2 -8.57 19.24 0.21
N THR A 3 -9.69 18.57 0.47
CA THR A 3 -11.02 18.90 -0.05
C THR A 3 -11.46 20.32 0.37
N GLN A 4 -11.32 20.65 1.65
CA GLN A 4 -11.61 21.98 2.21
C GLN A 4 -10.75 23.08 1.60
N ALA A 5 -9.49 22.78 1.29
CA ALA A 5 -8.61 23.72 0.62
C ALA A 5 -9.02 23.93 -0.85
N LYS A 6 -9.49 22.89 -1.53
CA LYS A 6 -10.05 23.00 -2.89
C LYS A 6 -11.28 23.90 -2.92
N ASP A 7 -12.20 23.73 -1.96
CA ASP A 7 -13.42 24.54 -1.86
C ASP A 7 -13.14 26.04 -1.68
N ILE A 8 -12.10 26.38 -0.90
CA ILE A 8 -11.70 27.77 -0.67
C ILE A 8 -10.98 28.37 -1.90
N ILE A 9 -10.11 27.59 -2.54
CA ILE A 9 -9.28 28.06 -3.66
C ILE A 9 -10.08 28.12 -4.97
N GLY A 10 -11.12 27.30 -5.13
CA GLY A 10 -12.01 27.30 -6.28
C GLY A 10 -11.31 26.94 -7.61
N ASN A 11 -10.15 26.30 -7.55
CA ASN A 11 -9.36 25.95 -8.73
C ASN A 11 -9.62 24.50 -9.16
N GLU A 12 -9.91 24.30 -10.44
CA GLU A 12 -10.24 22.98 -10.99
C GLU A 12 -9.06 22.01 -10.93
N LYS A 13 -7.82 22.49 -11.17
CA LYS A 13 -6.60 21.67 -11.17
C LYS A 13 -5.71 21.97 -9.96
N MET A 14 -6.04 21.34 -8.84
CA MET A 14 -5.31 21.52 -7.59
C MET A 14 -4.16 20.51 -7.45
N LYS A 15 -2.94 21.00 -7.24
CA LYS A 15 -1.76 20.19 -6.88
C LYS A 15 -1.43 20.39 -5.41
N LEU A 16 -1.27 19.30 -4.67
CA LEU A 16 -1.03 19.34 -3.22
C LEU A 16 0.16 18.46 -2.87
N ALA A 17 1.12 19.01 -2.12
CA ALA A 17 2.21 18.25 -1.52
C ALA A 17 1.97 18.13 -0.01
N ALA A 18 2.23 16.95 0.56
CA ALA A 18 2.11 16.72 2.00
C ALA A 18 3.26 15.84 2.51
N ASP A 19 3.60 15.98 3.79
CA ASP A 19 4.65 15.19 4.42
C ASP A 19 4.28 13.70 4.56
N ALA A 20 5.29 12.84 4.73
CA ALA A 20 5.13 11.40 4.91
C ALA A 20 4.22 11.03 6.11
N GLY A 21 4.11 11.90 7.11
CA GLY A 21 3.20 11.73 8.26
C GLY A 21 1.72 11.78 7.88
N TYR A 22 1.38 12.42 6.76
CA TYR A 22 0.03 12.49 6.20
C TYR A 22 -0.28 11.35 5.22
N TYR A 23 0.61 10.36 5.10
CA TYR A 23 0.40 9.21 4.23
C TYR A 23 -0.77 8.33 4.71
N ASN A 24 -1.94 8.54 4.10
CA ASN A 24 -3.13 7.72 4.31
C ASN A 24 -3.77 7.35 2.97
N PRO A 25 -3.76 6.07 2.57
CA PRO A 25 -4.32 5.62 1.30
C PRO A 25 -5.78 6.02 1.07
N LYS A 26 -6.59 6.11 2.14
CA LYS A 26 -8.00 6.52 2.02
C LYS A 26 -8.13 7.98 1.64
N GLU A 27 -7.36 8.83 2.28
CA GLU A 27 -7.39 10.28 2.02
C GLU A 27 -6.77 10.59 0.66
N ILE A 28 -5.68 9.90 0.29
CA ILE A 28 -5.09 10.01 -1.05
C ILE A 28 -6.12 9.60 -2.12
N LYS A 29 -6.83 8.49 -1.91
CA LYS A 29 -7.89 8.07 -2.83
C LYS A 29 -9.00 9.11 -2.96
N LYS A 30 -9.49 9.67 -1.85
CA LYS A 30 -10.48 10.76 -1.89
C LYS A 30 -9.98 11.97 -2.69
N CYS A 31 -8.72 12.35 -2.50
CA CYS A 31 -8.15 13.47 -3.25
C CYS A 31 -8.12 13.18 -4.76
N VAL A 32 -7.74 11.95 -5.15
CA VAL A 32 -7.77 11.52 -6.56
C VAL A 32 -9.20 11.46 -7.10
N ASP A 33 -10.16 10.95 -6.31
CA ASP A 33 -11.59 10.91 -6.66
C ASP A 33 -12.17 12.33 -6.85
N GLU A 34 -11.58 13.34 -6.19
CA GLU A 34 -11.91 14.76 -6.31
C GLU A 34 -11.04 15.52 -7.32
N ASP A 35 -10.29 14.84 -8.20
CA ASP A 35 -9.43 15.45 -9.22
C ASP A 35 -8.34 16.38 -8.62
N ILE A 36 -7.73 15.96 -7.52
CA ILE A 36 -6.61 16.64 -6.86
C ILE A 36 -5.35 15.79 -7.06
N ASP A 37 -4.33 16.41 -7.68
CA ASP A 37 -3.01 15.82 -7.87
C ASP A 37 -2.21 15.89 -6.55
N VAL A 38 -2.12 14.79 -5.81
CA VAL A 38 -1.45 14.74 -4.51
C VAL A 38 -0.09 14.05 -4.57
N TYR A 39 0.93 14.71 -4.02
CA TYR A 39 2.29 14.21 -3.86
C TYR A 39 2.59 14.00 -2.37
N VAL A 40 2.60 12.74 -1.93
CA VAL A 40 2.96 12.35 -0.55
C VAL A 40 4.09 11.32 -0.57
N PRO A 41 5.20 11.53 0.16
CA PRO A 41 6.23 10.51 0.30
C PRO A 41 5.68 9.24 0.96
N ILE A 42 6.08 8.07 0.43
CA ILE A 42 5.71 6.79 1.03
C ILE A 42 6.59 6.55 2.27
N PRO A 43 6.01 6.42 3.47
CA PRO A 43 6.79 6.18 4.69
C PRO A 43 7.42 4.79 4.66
N ASP A 44 8.71 4.71 4.99
CA ASP A 44 9.41 3.44 5.10
C ASP A 44 8.99 2.69 6.38
N LYS A 45 8.08 1.73 6.21
CA LYS A 45 7.64 0.82 7.28
C LYS A 45 8.47 -0.46 7.33
N GLN A 46 9.45 -0.63 6.45
CA GLN A 46 10.24 -1.86 6.33
C GLN A 46 11.44 -1.85 7.28
N LYS A 47 11.99 -0.68 7.62
CA LYS A 47 13.13 -0.53 8.54
C LYS A 47 12.92 -1.30 9.85
N GLN A 48 11.76 -1.16 10.48
CA GLN A 48 11.42 -1.87 11.72
C GLN A 48 11.43 -3.41 11.57
N HIS A 49 11.07 -3.93 10.39
CA HIS A 49 11.11 -5.37 10.13
C HIS A 49 12.54 -5.86 9.92
N LYS A 50 13.35 -5.09 9.18
CA LYS A 50 14.78 -5.38 8.96
C LYS A 50 15.55 -5.39 10.28
N ASP A 51 15.32 -4.41 11.15
CA ASP A 51 15.94 -4.30 12.48
C ASP A 51 15.60 -5.50 13.39
N LYS A 52 14.45 -6.15 13.17
CA LYS A 52 14.01 -7.36 13.90
C LYS A 52 14.49 -8.67 13.26
N GLY A 53 15.32 -8.61 12.22
CA GLY A 53 15.75 -9.79 11.46
C GLY A 53 14.62 -10.46 10.67
N MET A 54 13.49 -9.77 10.45
CA MET A 54 12.40 -10.28 9.63
C MET A 54 12.68 -9.98 8.15
N PHE A 55 12.22 -10.86 7.26
CA PHE A 55 12.26 -10.59 5.83
C PHE A 55 11.38 -9.39 5.47
N ALA A 56 11.99 -8.39 4.85
CA ALA A 56 11.31 -7.23 4.32
C ALA A 56 10.60 -7.59 3.00
N ARG A 57 9.75 -6.67 2.50
CA ARG A 57 8.87 -6.96 1.35
C ARG A 57 9.65 -7.13 0.05
N ASP A 58 10.74 -6.37 -0.08
CA ASP A 58 11.71 -6.42 -1.17
C ASP A 58 12.34 -7.79 -1.37
N ALA A 59 12.35 -8.63 -0.33
CA ALA A 59 12.91 -9.98 -0.39
C ALA A 59 11.94 -11.02 -1.01
N PHE A 60 10.66 -10.68 -1.22
CA PHE A 60 9.68 -11.58 -1.81
C PHE A 60 9.51 -11.29 -3.31
N VAL A 61 9.64 -12.32 -4.14
CA VAL A 61 9.48 -12.21 -5.60
C VAL A 61 8.08 -12.69 -6.00
N TYR A 62 7.38 -11.92 -6.83
CA TYR A 62 6.07 -12.32 -7.35
C TYR A 62 6.22 -13.06 -8.69
N ASP A 63 5.62 -14.24 -8.81
CA ASP A 63 5.48 -15.00 -10.04
C ASP A 63 4.04 -14.85 -10.55
N GLU A 64 3.88 -14.06 -11.62
CA GLU A 64 2.59 -13.75 -12.23
C GLU A 64 1.93 -14.98 -12.89
N VAL A 65 2.74 -15.90 -13.43
CA VAL A 65 2.24 -17.10 -14.14
C VAL A 65 1.53 -18.04 -13.17
N LYS A 66 2.04 -18.14 -11.94
CA LYS A 66 1.51 -19.05 -10.91
C LYS A 66 0.66 -18.35 -9.84
N ASP A 67 0.48 -17.03 -9.94
CA ASP A 67 -0.17 -16.18 -8.93
C ASP A 67 0.34 -16.49 -7.51
N CYS A 68 1.67 -16.47 -7.35
CA CYS A 68 2.32 -16.83 -6.09
C CYS A 68 3.53 -15.95 -5.78
N TYR A 69 3.86 -15.84 -4.49
CA TYR A 69 5.11 -15.22 -4.06
C TYR A 69 6.14 -16.30 -3.73
N ILE A 70 7.40 -16.06 -4.07
CA ILE A 70 8.54 -16.85 -3.65
C ILE A 70 9.18 -16.10 -2.48
N CYS A 71 9.29 -16.75 -1.32
CA CYS A 71 9.95 -16.15 -0.16
C CYS A 71 11.48 -16.31 -0.24
N PRO A 72 12.25 -15.56 0.56
CA PRO A 72 13.72 -15.63 0.58
C PRO A 72 14.32 -17.01 0.89
N ASN A 73 13.53 -17.92 1.46
CA ASN A 73 13.94 -19.30 1.74
C ASN A 73 13.45 -20.27 0.65
N ASP A 74 13.24 -19.79 -0.58
CA ASP A 74 12.81 -20.54 -1.76
C ASP A 74 11.46 -21.29 -1.60
N LYS A 75 10.64 -20.90 -0.62
CA LYS A 75 9.31 -21.49 -0.44
C LYS A 75 8.26 -20.71 -1.22
N VAL A 76 7.39 -21.46 -1.90
CA VAL A 76 6.25 -20.91 -2.64
C VAL A 76 5.09 -20.57 -1.69
N LEU A 77 4.66 -19.33 -1.74
CA LEU A 77 3.50 -18.79 -1.04
C LEU A 77 2.33 -18.67 -2.01
N LYS A 78 1.36 -19.57 -1.89
CA LYS A 78 0.18 -19.60 -2.78
C LYS A 78 -0.88 -18.62 -2.29
N ARG A 79 -1.60 -18.01 -3.22
CA ARG A 79 -2.76 -17.17 -2.92
C ARG A 79 -3.84 -17.97 -2.21
N ARG A 80 -4.33 -17.46 -1.08
CA ARG A 80 -5.56 -17.95 -0.44
C ARG A 80 -6.80 -17.34 -1.09
N LYS A 81 -7.87 -18.13 -1.15
CA LYS A 81 -9.20 -17.65 -1.55
C LYS A 81 -9.80 -16.64 -0.56
N THR A 82 -9.37 -16.70 0.70
CA THR A 82 -9.82 -15.76 1.74
C THR A 82 -9.28 -14.36 1.48
N ILE A 83 -10.20 -13.43 1.20
CA ILE A 83 -9.90 -11.99 1.14
C ILE A 83 -10.21 -11.42 2.51
N TYR A 84 -9.23 -10.76 3.12
CA TYR A 84 -9.44 -10.09 4.40
C TYR A 84 -9.73 -8.63 4.17
N GLU A 85 -10.85 -8.17 4.70
CA GLU A 85 -11.22 -6.77 4.64
C GLU A 85 -11.05 -6.12 6.01
N LYS A 86 -10.28 -5.04 6.04
CA LYS A 86 -10.17 -4.20 7.25
C LYS A 86 -10.21 -2.75 6.83
N ASN A 87 -11.08 -1.99 7.48
CA ASN A 87 -11.31 -0.58 7.19
C ASN A 87 -11.66 -0.33 5.70
N GLY A 88 -12.40 -1.22 5.03
CA GLY A 88 -12.76 -1.10 3.61
C GLY A 88 -11.62 -1.36 2.63
N ILE A 89 -10.47 -1.85 3.10
CA ILE A 89 -9.34 -2.25 2.26
C ILE A 89 -9.32 -3.77 2.17
N LYS A 90 -9.53 -4.30 0.96
CA LYS A 90 -9.39 -5.72 0.65
C LYS A 90 -7.92 -6.09 0.57
N ARG A 91 -7.52 -7.14 1.30
CA ARG A 91 -6.16 -7.66 1.36
C ARG A 91 -6.14 -9.10 0.87
N LEU A 92 -5.30 -9.36 -0.12
CA LEU A 92 -4.99 -10.71 -0.58
C LEU A 92 -3.93 -11.31 0.33
N MET A 93 -4.10 -12.58 0.70
CA MET A 93 -3.13 -13.30 1.52
C MET A 93 -2.44 -14.41 0.74
N TYR A 94 -1.14 -14.54 0.97
CA TYR A 94 -0.30 -15.60 0.42
C TYR A 94 0.34 -16.36 1.58
N PHE A 95 0.27 -17.69 1.56
CA PHE A 95 0.82 -18.53 2.63
C PHE A 95 1.62 -19.69 2.04
N GLY A 96 2.67 -20.07 2.77
CA GLY A 96 3.41 -21.30 2.48
C GLY A 96 2.51 -22.51 2.73
N THR A 97 2.68 -23.54 1.90
CA THR A 97 2.08 -24.84 2.17
C THR A 97 2.62 -25.37 3.50
N ARG A 98 1.74 -25.59 4.48
CA ARG A 98 2.06 -26.45 5.63
C ARG A 98 2.25 -27.86 5.08
N SER A 99 3.45 -28.41 5.19
CA SER A 99 3.65 -29.86 5.22
C SER A 99 2.99 -30.43 6.48
#